data_AF-A0A8X6MDD8-F1
#
_entry.id   AF-A0A8X6MDD8-F1
#
_cell.length_a   1.000
_cell.length_b   1.000
_cell.length_c   1.000
_cell.angle_alpha   90.00
_cell.angle_beta   90.00
_cell.angle_gamma   90.00
#
_symmetry.space_group_name_H-M   'P 1'
#
loop_
_entity.id
_entity.type
_entity.pdbx_description
1 polymer ?
#
loop_
_entity_poly.entity_id
_entity_poly.type
_entity_poly.pdbx_seq_one_letter_code
_entity_poly.pdbx_strand_id
1 'polypeptide(L)'
;MEEGVQCQSPSKIRKLYAIRISSWGLFYPQTLWNKYKEYMAEDIQQVHAAMTFNQHIYNETLIISENKVITMVGKKLHDFGMISSREVDGMISIVKLFEN
;
A
#
# COMPACT_ATOMS: atom_id res chain seq x y z
N MET A 1 30.97 13.94 0.53
CA MET A 1 31.18 12.62 -0.08
C MET A 1 30.62 11.60 0.89
N GLU A 2 29.40 11.13 0.63
CA GLU A 2 28.79 10.05 1.40
C GLU A 2 28.01 9.19 0.41
N GLU A 3 28.78 8.53 -0.45
CA GLU A 3 28.32 7.44 -1.28
C GLU A 3 28.22 6.21 -0.38
N GLY A 4 27.00 5.82 0.01
CA GLY A 4 26.84 4.63 0.83
C GLY A 4 25.54 4.55 1.60
N VAL A 5 24.42 4.41 0.89
CA VAL A 5 23.32 3.52 1.30
C VAL A 5 22.44 3.38 0.06
N GLN A 6 22.72 2.35 -0.71
CA GLN A 6 21.78 1.82 -1.68
C GLN A 6 20.67 1.09 -0.90
N CYS A 7 19.98 1.77 0.03
CA CYS A 7 18.75 1.26 0.60
C CYS A 7 17.69 1.36 -0.48
N GLN A 8 17.08 0.23 -0.77
CA GLN A 8 15.75 0.17 -1.34
C GLN A 8 14.79 0.74 -0.29
N SER A 9 14.77 2.07 -0.13
CA SER A 9 13.92 2.69 0.89
C SER A 9 12.45 2.37 0.61
N PRO A 10 11.62 2.15 1.64
CA PRO A 10 10.20 1.82 1.46
C PRO A 10 9.47 2.81 0.54
N SER A 11 9.87 4.08 0.58
CA SER A 11 9.43 5.13 -0.36
C SER A 11 9.73 4.84 -1.84
N LYS A 12 10.92 4.31 -2.17
CA LYS A 12 11.28 3.88 -3.54
C LYS A 12 10.45 2.68 -3.97
N ILE A 13 10.23 1.72 -3.08
CA ILE A 13 9.40 0.52 -3.35
C ILE A 13 7.94 0.95 -3.61
N ARG A 14 7.38 1.83 -2.79
CA ARG A 14 6.05 2.43 -3.01
C ARG A 14 5.96 3.19 -4.34
N LYS A 15 7.02 3.91 -4.73
CA LYS A 15 7.08 4.59 -6.03
C LYS A 15 7.11 3.60 -7.19
N LEU A 16 7.92 2.54 -7.11
CA LEU A 16 7.96 1.49 -8.12
C LEU A 16 6.62 0.76 -8.22
N TYR A 17 5.98 0.49 -7.08
CA TYR A 17 4.62 -0.01 -7.02
C TYR A 17 3.68 0.91 -7.79
N ALA A 18 3.62 2.20 -7.44
CA ALA A 18 2.77 3.19 -8.11
C ALA A 18 3.00 3.27 -9.64
N ILE A 19 4.25 3.25 -10.09
CA ILE A 19 4.60 3.22 -11.52
C ILE A 19 4.11 1.92 -12.18
N ARG A 20 4.24 0.78 -11.50
CA ARG A 20 3.87 -0.53 -12.01
C ARG A 20 2.36 -0.63 -12.23
N ILE A 21 1.57 -0.23 -11.24
CA ILE A 21 0.10 -0.20 -11.36
C ILE A 21 -0.36 0.84 -12.38
N SER A 22 0.29 2.01 -12.43
CA SER A 22 -0.11 3.06 -13.39
C SER A 22 0.21 2.70 -14.83
N SER A 23 1.38 2.11 -15.08
CA SER A 23 1.85 1.77 -16.43
C SER A 23 1.18 0.50 -16.93
N TRP A 24 1.07 -0.50 -16.06
CA TRP A 24 0.66 -1.85 -16.44
C TRP A 24 -0.50 -2.33 -15.56
N GLY A 25 -1.57 -1.55 -15.43
CA GLY A 25 -2.79 -1.83 -14.63
C GLY A 25 -3.50 -3.17 -14.86
N LEU A 26 -2.85 -4.10 -15.54
CA LEU A 26 -3.16 -5.50 -15.81
C LEU A 26 -2.44 -6.50 -14.89
N PHE A 27 -1.35 -6.12 -14.21
CA PHE A 27 -0.66 -7.05 -13.31
C PHE A 27 -1.25 -6.97 -11.90
N TYR A 28 -2.20 -7.87 -11.60
CA TYR A 28 -2.74 -8.20 -10.27
C TYR A 28 -2.20 -7.32 -9.13
N PRO A 29 -2.73 -6.10 -8.95
CA PRO A 29 -2.23 -5.14 -7.96
C PRO A 29 -2.28 -5.72 -6.55
N GLN A 30 -3.31 -6.52 -6.26
CA GLN A 30 -3.44 -7.30 -5.03
C GLN A 30 -2.24 -8.24 -4.78
N THR A 31 -1.73 -8.91 -5.82
CA THR A 31 -0.60 -9.85 -5.72
C THR A 31 0.71 -9.12 -5.45
N LEU A 32 0.92 -7.98 -6.12
CA LEU A 32 2.08 -7.12 -5.86
C LEU A 32 2.04 -6.54 -4.45
N TRP A 33 0.87 -6.09 -4.01
CA TRP A 33 0.64 -5.64 -2.63
C TRP A 33 0.99 -6.74 -1.63
N ASN A 34 0.41 -7.94 -1.77
CA ASN A 34 0.68 -9.05 -0.85
C ASN A 34 2.16 -9.44 -0.78
N LYS A 35 2.88 -9.33 -1.89
CA LYS A 35 4.32 -9.65 -1.97
C LYS A 35 5.22 -8.57 -1.35
N TYR A 36 4.85 -7.30 -1.49
CA TYR A 36 5.72 -6.18 -1.12
C TYR A 36 5.23 -5.33 0.05
N LYS A 37 4.05 -5.63 0.64
CA LYS A 37 3.45 -4.84 1.73
C LYS A 37 4.36 -4.66 2.93
N GLU A 38 5.12 -5.69 3.32
CA GLU A 38 6.04 -5.63 4.47
C GLU A 38 7.21 -4.68 4.17
N TYR A 39 7.83 -4.82 2.99
CA TYR A 39 8.89 -3.92 2.53
C TYR A 39 8.41 -2.47 2.32
N MET A 40 7.16 -2.28 1.91
CA MET A 40 6.55 -0.96 1.76
C MET A 40 6.16 -0.32 3.09
N ALA A 41 6.01 -1.13 4.14
CA ALA A 41 5.54 -0.71 5.46
C ALA A 41 6.65 -0.63 6.51
N GLU A 42 7.87 -1.05 6.17
CA GLU A 42 9.02 -1.12 7.08
C GLU A 42 9.34 0.23 7.72
N ASP A 43 9.24 1.33 6.99
CA ASP A 43 9.46 2.69 7.54
C ASP A 43 8.33 3.10 8.48
N ILE A 44 7.08 2.75 8.18
CA ILE A 44 5.93 3.02 9.06
C ILE A 44 6.02 2.19 10.34
N GLN A 45 6.47 0.93 10.23
CA GLN A 45 6.71 0.08 11.39
C GLN A 45 7.79 0.69 12.30
N GLN A 46 8.88 1.19 11.72
CA GLN A 46 9.95 1.86 12.46
C GLN A 46 9.45 3.15 13.14
N VAL A 47 8.63 3.95 12.46
CA VAL A 47 8.02 5.17 13.03
C VAL A 47 7.09 4.84 14.20
N HIS A 48 6.29 3.79 14.08
CA HIS A 48 5.38 3.36 15.14
C HIS A 48 6.08 2.58 16.27
N ALA A 49 7.39 2.34 16.17
CA ALA A 49 8.16 1.47 17.08
C ALA A 49 7.45 0.12 17.32
N ALA A 50 6.72 -0.37 16.32
CA ALA A 50 5.85 -1.51 16.49
C ALA A 50 6.65 -2.82 16.36
N MET A 51 6.50 -3.70 17.35
CA MET A 51 7.19 -4.98 17.41
C MET A 51 6.86 -5.91 16.22
N THR A 52 5.68 -5.76 15.62
CA THR A 52 5.20 -6.57 14.51
C THR A 52 4.37 -5.76 13.52
N PHE A 53 4.37 -6.16 12.24
CA PHE A 53 3.43 -5.61 11.27
C PHE A 53 1.99 -5.90 11.70
N ASN A 54 1.16 -4.86 11.72
CA ASN A 54 -0.24 -4.95 12.08
C ASN A 54 -1.11 -4.35 10.96
N GLN A 55 -2.42 -4.58 11.03
CA GLN A 55 -3.36 -4.08 10.02
C GLN A 55 -3.34 -2.54 9.92
N HIS A 56 -3.05 -1.84 11.03
CA HIS A 56 -2.96 -0.38 11.03
C HIS A 56 -1.78 0.14 10.19
N ILE A 57 -0.60 -0.46 10.35
CA ILE A 57 0.62 -0.18 9.57
C ILE A 57 0.38 -0.46 8.08
N TYR A 58 -0.28 -1.57 7.76
CA TYR A 58 -0.63 -1.89 6.37
C TYR A 58 -1.64 -0.90 5.78
N ASN A 59 -2.64 -0.48 6.56
CA ASN A 59 -3.63 0.50 6.13
C ASN A 59 -2.97 1.86 5.83
N GLU A 60 -2.07 2.30 6.69
CA GLU A 60 -1.35 3.55 6.49
C GLU A 60 -0.44 3.48 5.26
N THR A 61 0.24 2.35 5.07
CA THR A 61 1.06 2.07 3.89
C THR A 61 0.23 2.12 2.61
N LEU A 62 -0.99 1.58 2.61
CA LEU A 62 -1.93 1.68 1.49
C LEU A 62 -2.34 3.11 1.21
N ILE A 63 -2.68 3.90 2.24
CA ILE A 63 -3.07 5.31 2.08
C ILE A 63 -1.93 6.13 1.47
N ILE A 64 -0.69 5.95 1.93
CA ILE A 64 0.48 6.64 1.38
C ILE A 64 0.71 6.23 -0.08
N SER A 65 0.56 4.93 -0.38
CA SER A 65 0.70 4.42 -1.74
C SER A 65 -0.40 4.94 -2.67
N GLU A 66 -1.64 4.99 -2.20
CA GLU A 66 -2.78 5.54 -2.93
C GLU A 66 -2.60 7.02 -3.24
N ASN A 67 -2.22 7.83 -2.25
CA ASN A 67 -1.91 9.24 -2.45
C ASN A 67 -0.79 9.45 -3.48
N LYS A 68 0.20 8.55 -3.52
CA LYS A 68 1.27 8.58 -4.51
C LYS A 68 0.74 8.32 -5.93
N VAL A 69 -0.10 7.30 -6.08
CA VAL A 69 -0.72 6.96 -7.38
C VAL A 69 -1.62 8.10 -7.86
N ILE A 70 -2.44 8.67 -6.98
CA ILE A 70 -3.28 9.84 -7.30
C ILE A 70 -2.41 11.01 -7.75
N THR A 71 -1.30 11.28 -7.05
CA THR A 71 -0.36 12.35 -7.45
C THR A 71 0.29 12.09 -8.81
N MET A 72 0.53 10.82 -9.16
CA MET A 72 1.23 10.45 -10.39
C MET A 72 0.33 10.36 -11.63
N VAL A 73 -0.89 9.86 -11.47
CA VAL A 73 -1.81 9.57 -12.60
C VAL A 73 -3.22 10.10 -12.41
N GLY A 74 -3.53 10.74 -11.29
CA GLY A 74 -4.86 11.28 -11.00
C GLY A 74 -5.94 10.21 -10.75
N LYS A 75 -5.55 8.94 -10.62
CA LYS A 75 -6.44 7.79 -10.43
C LYS A 75 -6.24 7.15 -9.06
N LYS A 76 -7.30 6.57 -8.50
CA LYS A 76 -7.29 5.85 -7.22
C LYS A 76 -6.85 4.41 -7.41
N LEU A 77 -6.44 3.72 -6.34
CA LEU A 77 -6.12 2.29 -6.40
C LEU A 77 -7.33 1.44 -6.85
N HIS A 78 -8.53 1.86 -6.44
CA HIS A 78 -9.79 1.25 -6.87
C HIS A 78 -9.96 1.22 -8.41
N ASP A 79 -9.50 2.26 -9.11
CA ASP A 79 -9.61 2.34 -10.57
C ASP A 79 -8.73 1.30 -11.29
N PHE A 80 -7.83 0.65 -10.55
CA PHE A 80 -6.98 -0.46 -11.02
C PHE A 80 -7.48 -1.82 -10.51
N GLY A 81 -8.68 -1.91 -9.94
CA GLY A 81 -9.26 -3.15 -9.42
C GLY A 81 -8.66 -3.60 -8.08
N MET A 82 -8.18 -2.64 -7.28
CA MET A 82 -7.56 -2.91 -5.99
C MET A 82 -8.43 -2.38 -4.85
N ILE A 83 -8.72 -3.22 -3.86
CA ILE A 83 -9.53 -2.84 -2.70
C ILE A 83 -8.71 -1.87 -1.83
N SER A 84 -9.16 -0.62 -1.68
CA SER A 84 -8.51 0.33 -0.77
C SER A 84 -8.80 -0.08 0.68
N SER A 85 -7.86 0.14 1.62
CA SER A 85 -8.10 -0.13 3.06
C SER A 85 -9.35 0.55 3.60
N ARG A 86 -9.76 1.68 3.02
CA ARG A 86 -11.01 2.36 3.39
C ARG A 86 -12.26 1.53 3.10
N GLU A 87 -12.21 0.67 2.08
CA GLU A 87 -13.33 -0.19 1.69
C GLU A 87 -13.35 -1.50 2.46
N VAL A 88 -12.20 -2.00 2.92
CA VAL A 88 -12.15 -3.21 3.76
C VAL A 88 -12.89 -2.99 5.08
N ASP A 89 -12.82 -1.78 5.64
CA ASP A 89 -13.57 -1.40 6.85
C ASP A 89 -15.10 -1.34 6.60
N GLY A 90 -15.50 -0.83 5.42
CA GLY A 90 -16.89 -0.83 4.96
C GLY A 90 -17.42 -2.23 4.61
N MET A 91 -16.62 -3.09 3.99
CA MET A 91 -17.00 -4.47 3.66
C MET A 91 -17.09 -5.36 4.91
N ILE A 92 -16.17 -5.20 5.88
CA ILE A 92 -16.29 -5.87 7.19
C ILE A 92 -17.57 -5.42 7.90
N SER A 93 -17.94 -4.14 7.79
CA SER A 93 -19.19 -3.63 8.35
C SER A 93 -20.42 -4.22 7.66
N ILE A 94 -20.40 -4.39 6.32
CA ILE A 94 -21.48 -5.03 5.57
C ILE A 94 -21.59 -6.52 5.91
N VAL A 95 -20.48 -7.25 5.98
CA VAL A 95 -20.49 -8.68 6.32
C VAL A 95 -21.02 -8.89 7.76
N LYS A 96 -20.63 -8.03 8.72
CA LYS A 96 -21.18 -8.05 10.08
C LYS A 96 -22.68 -7.72 10.15
N LEU A 97 -23.23 -6.97 9.19
CA LEU A 97 -24.66 -6.69 9.11
C LEU A 97 -25.47 -7.85 8.51
N PHE A 98 -24.83 -8.76 7.78
CA PHE A 98 -25.48 -9.96 7.22
C PHE A 98 -25.37 -11.20 8.13
N GLU A 99 -24.55 -11.14 9.19
CA GLU A 99 -24.39 -12.23 10.17
C GLU A 99 -25.24 -12.06 11.45
N ASN A 100 -26.23 -11.15 11.46
CA ASN A 100 -27.13 -10.93 12.62
C ASN A 100 -28.61 -11.05 12.24
#